data_AF-X5IAP9-F1
#
_entry.id   AF-X5IAP9-F1
#
_cell.length_a   1.000
_cell.length_b   1.000
_cell.length_c   1.000
_cell.angle_alpha   90.00
_cell.angle_beta   90.00
_cell.angle_gamma   90.00
#
_symmetry.space_group_name_H-M   'P 1'
#
loop_
_entity.id
_entity.type
_entity.pdbx_description
1 polymer ?
#
loop_
_entity_poly.entity_id
_entity_poly.type
_entity_poly.pdbx_seq_one_letter_code
_entity_poly.pdbx_strand_id
1 'polypeptide(L)'
;MKYDDFIVGETFKTKSLHITEEEIIQFATTFDPQYMHIDKEKAEQSRFKGIIASGMHTLSISFKLWVEEGKYGEEVVAGTQMNNVKFIKPVYPGNTLYVIAEITNKKSIKKENGLVTVSLSTYNENEEIVFKGEVTALINNS
;
A
#
# COMPACT_ATOMS: atom_id res chain seq x y z
N MET A 1 3.12 17.26 -2.67
CA MET A 1 2.88 18.52 -1.94
C MET A 1 4.17 18.91 -1.25
N LYS A 2 4.36 20.18 -0.88
CA LYS A 2 5.47 20.57 0.00
C LYS A 2 5.16 20.16 1.43
N TYR A 3 6.18 20.04 2.28
CA TYR A 3 5.97 19.63 3.68
C TYR A 3 4.93 20.50 4.39
N ASP A 4 4.96 21.82 4.21
CA ASP A 4 4.01 22.73 4.87
C ASP A 4 2.56 22.57 4.41
N ASP A 5 2.31 22.08 3.18
CA ASP A 5 0.96 21.94 2.62
C ASP A 5 0.16 20.77 3.22
N PHE A 6 0.83 19.77 3.80
CA PHE A 6 0.14 18.63 4.40
C PHE A 6 -0.65 19.05 5.63
N ILE A 7 -1.88 18.56 5.78
CA ILE A 7 -2.72 18.81 6.95
C ILE A 7 -2.98 17.48 7.66
N VAL A 8 -2.65 17.39 8.95
CA VAL A 8 -2.94 16.19 9.75
C VAL A 8 -4.47 16.00 9.84
N GLY A 9 -4.93 14.77 9.59
CA GLY A 9 -6.34 14.39 9.49
C GLY A 9 -6.92 14.51 8.08
N GLU A 10 -6.17 15.03 7.10
CA GLU A 10 -6.60 15.03 5.71
C GLU A 10 -6.59 13.61 5.14
N THR A 11 -7.65 13.25 4.42
CA THR A 11 -7.83 11.91 3.83
C THR A 11 -8.01 11.98 2.33
N PHE A 12 -7.45 10.99 1.63
CA PHE A 12 -7.58 10.83 0.19
C PHE A 12 -8.04 9.42 -0.15
N LYS A 13 -9.03 9.31 -1.04
CA LYS A 13 -9.49 8.03 -1.59
C LYS A 13 -8.93 7.87 -2.99
N THR A 14 -8.10 6.86 -3.20
CA THR A 14 -7.43 6.63 -4.49
C THR A 14 -8.40 6.07 -5.52
N LYS A 15 -7.94 6.06 -6.78
CA LYS A 15 -8.51 5.18 -7.81
C LYS A 15 -8.36 3.71 -7.42
N SER A 16 -9.14 2.85 -8.08
CA SER A 16 -9.08 1.41 -7.89
C SER A 16 -8.17 0.72 -8.90
N LEU A 17 -7.62 -0.44 -8.53
CA LEU A 17 -6.82 -1.32 -9.39
C LEU A 17 -7.36 -2.74 -9.34
N HIS A 18 -7.67 -3.32 -10.50
CA HIS A 18 -8.05 -4.73 -10.63
C HIS A 18 -6.80 -5.61 -10.58
N ILE A 19 -6.82 -6.68 -9.79
CA ILE A 19 -5.67 -7.56 -9.57
C ILE A 19 -5.89 -8.88 -10.30
N THR A 20 -4.94 -9.27 -11.16
CA THR A 20 -5.02 -10.52 -11.92
C THR A 20 -4.18 -11.64 -11.30
N GLU A 21 -4.49 -12.89 -11.64
CA GLU A 21 -3.67 -14.07 -11.24
C GLU A 21 -2.24 -13.96 -11.80
N GLU A 22 -2.10 -13.48 -13.03
CA GLU A 22 -0.82 -13.32 -13.72
C GLU A 22 0.09 -12.33 -12.98
N GLU A 23 -0.41 -11.14 -12.63
CA GLU A 23 0.36 -10.14 -11.88
C GLU A 23 0.77 -10.66 -10.50
N ILE A 24 -0.12 -11.42 -9.82
CA ILE A 24 0.20 -12.05 -8.54
C ILE A 24 1.37 -13.03 -8.68
N ILE A 25 1.28 -13.96 -9.63
CA ILE A 25 2.30 -14.98 -9.86
C ILE A 25 3.61 -14.31 -10.31
N GLN A 26 3.55 -13.31 -11.18
CA GLN A 26 4.73 -12.59 -11.67
C GLN A 26 5.48 -11.90 -10.53
N PHE A 27 4.77 -11.18 -9.66
CA PHE A 27 5.37 -10.54 -8.48
C PHE A 27 5.97 -11.60 -7.55
N ALA A 28 5.19 -12.63 -7.21
CA ALA A 28 5.58 -13.65 -6.25
C ALA A 28 6.77 -14.48 -6.72
N THR A 29 6.83 -14.83 -8.00
CA THR A 29 7.98 -15.55 -8.60
C THR A 29 9.29 -14.82 -8.35
N THR A 30 9.27 -13.49 -8.34
CA THR A 30 10.47 -12.67 -8.15
C THR A 30 10.76 -12.39 -6.67
N PHE A 31 9.73 -12.05 -5.89
CA PHE A 31 9.91 -11.45 -4.56
C PHE A 31 9.45 -12.33 -3.40
N ASP A 32 8.56 -13.29 -3.63
CA ASP A 32 7.96 -14.11 -2.57
C ASP A 32 7.43 -15.46 -3.11
N PRO A 33 8.31 -16.41 -3.49
CA PRO A 33 7.94 -17.62 -4.23
C PRO A 33 7.38 -18.73 -3.32
N GLN A 34 6.55 -18.37 -2.33
CA GLN A 34 5.86 -19.34 -1.50
C GLN A 34 4.68 -19.96 -2.25
N TYR A 35 4.37 -21.24 -1.97
CA TYR A 35 3.44 -22.04 -2.78
C TYR A 35 2.05 -21.41 -2.95
N MET A 36 1.53 -20.71 -1.93
CA MET A 36 0.21 -20.07 -1.97
C MET A 36 0.11 -18.90 -2.97
N HIS A 37 1.25 -18.45 -3.51
CA HIS A 37 1.35 -17.34 -4.46
C HIS A 37 1.70 -17.80 -5.88
N ILE A 38 2.24 -19.01 -6.06
CA ILE A 38 2.77 -19.48 -7.37
C ILE A 38 2.31 -20.88 -7.79
N ASP A 39 1.90 -21.74 -6.86
CA ASP A 39 1.54 -23.14 -7.13
C ASP A 39 0.03 -23.31 -6.98
N LYS A 40 -0.68 -23.30 -8.12
CA LYS A 40 -2.14 -23.32 -8.16
C LYS A 40 -2.72 -24.57 -7.52
N GLU A 41 -2.18 -25.75 -7.85
CA GLU A 41 -2.67 -27.03 -7.32
C GLU A 41 -2.52 -27.10 -5.80
N LYS A 42 -1.36 -26.71 -5.26
CA LYS A 42 -1.18 -26.68 -3.80
C LYS A 42 -2.02 -25.59 -3.13
N ALA A 43 -2.17 -24.44 -3.77
CA ALA A 43 -2.97 -23.34 -3.23
C ALA A 43 -4.47 -23.70 -3.15
N GLU A 44 -5.01 -24.42 -4.14
CA GLU A 44 -6.38 -24.96 -4.14
C GLU A 44 -6.62 -25.95 -2.99
N GLN A 45 -5.62 -26.78 -2.67
CA GLN A 45 -5.70 -27.73 -1.55
C GLN A 45 -5.56 -27.06 -0.18
N SER A 46 -4.97 -25.87 -0.13
CA SER A 46 -4.75 -25.12 1.11
C SER A 46 -6.04 -24.56 1.73
N ARG A 47 -5.90 -23.84 2.86
CA ARG A 47 -7.00 -23.06 3.47
C ARG A 47 -7.49 -21.91 2.60
N PHE A 48 -6.68 -21.45 1.64
CA PHE A 48 -7.01 -20.30 0.80
C PHE A 48 -7.87 -20.67 -0.41
N LYS A 49 -7.89 -21.95 -0.81
CA LYS A 49 -8.70 -22.47 -1.93
C LYS A 49 -8.40 -21.79 -3.27
N GLY A 50 -7.16 -21.36 -3.47
CA GLY A 50 -6.68 -20.70 -4.68
C GLY A 50 -5.45 -19.85 -4.40
N ILE A 51 -4.86 -19.32 -5.48
CA ILE A 51 -3.75 -18.37 -5.41
C ILE A 51 -4.21 -17.10 -4.70
N ILE A 52 -3.35 -16.56 -3.84
CA ILE A 52 -3.54 -15.25 -3.21
C ILE A 52 -2.32 -14.37 -3.48
N ALA A 53 -2.49 -13.06 -3.47
CA ALA A 53 -1.37 -12.13 -3.54
C ALA A 53 -0.49 -12.26 -2.29
N SER A 54 0.83 -12.11 -2.47
CA SER A 54 1.73 -11.87 -1.34
C SER A 54 1.31 -10.62 -0.57
N GLY A 55 1.51 -10.63 0.75
CA GLY A 55 1.34 -9.42 1.57
C GLY A 55 2.22 -8.28 1.04
N MET A 56 3.45 -8.59 0.60
CA MET A 56 4.37 -7.61 0.01
C MET A 56 3.85 -7.05 -1.32
N HIS A 57 3.17 -7.87 -2.12
CA HIS A 57 2.50 -7.40 -3.33
C HIS A 57 1.38 -6.41 -2.98
N THR A 58 0.54 -6.77 -2.01
CA THR A 58 -0.57 -5.92 -1.55
C THR A 58 -0.08 -4.58 -0.99
N LEU A 59 0.99 -4.59 -0.20
CA LEU A 59 1.65 -3.37 0.29
C LEU A 59 2.16 -2.51 -0.88
N SER A 60 2.83 -3.14 -1.85
CA SER A 60 3.38 -2.44 -3.03
C SER A 60 2.28 -1.78 -3.87
N ILE A 61 1.17 -2.48 -4.10
CA ILE A 61 -0.03 -1.93 -4.75
C ILE A 61 -0.61 -0.76 -3.95
N SER A 62 -0.71 -0.92 -2.63
CA SER A 62 -1.26 0.12 -1.75
C SER A 62 -0.42 1.40 -1.81
N PHE A 63 0.90 1.26 -1.81
CA PHE A 63 1.82 2.37 -1.94
C PHE A 63 1.78 3.00 -3.35
N LYS A 64 1.72 2.18 -4.41
CA LYS A 64 1.54 2.64 -5.81
C LYS A 64 0.29 3.53 -5.93
N LEU A 65 -0.85 3.05 -5.44
CA LEU A 65 -2.12 3.79 -5.50
C LEU A 65 -2.04 5.12 -4.75
N TRP A 66 -1.36 5.15 -3.59
CA TRP A 66 -1.13 6.39 -2.86
C TRP A 66 -0.23 7.37 -3.63
N VAL A 67 0.85 6.90 -4.26
CA VAL A 67 1.74 7.74 -5.06
C VAL A 67 0.99 8.30 -6.29
N GLU A 68 0.21 7.46 -6.97
CA GLU A 68 -0.58 7.85 -8.16
C GLU A 68 -1.72 8.81 -7.87
N GLU A 69 -2.14 8.94 -6.61
CA GLU A 69 -3.06 10.00 -6.17
C GLU A 69 -2.45 11.40 -6.35
N GLY A 70 -1.11 11.49 -6.48
CA GLY A 70 -0.38 12.72 -6.80
C GLY A 70 -0.25 13.70 -5.63
N LYS A 71 -0.86 13.39 -4.47
CA LYS A 71 -0.83 14.23 -3.27
C LYS A 71 0.50 14.17 -2.54
N TYR A 72 1.15 13.01 -2.50
CA TYR A 72 2.49 12.91 -1.93
C TYR A 72 3.46 13.89 -2.62
N GLY A 73 3.33 14.00 -3.95
CA GLY A 73 3.96 14.96 -4.86
C GLY A 73 5.49 14.88 -4.93
N GLU A 74 6.09 15.89 -5.56
CA GLU A 74 7.47 15.80 -6.08
C GLU A 74 8.55 16.06 -5.04
N GLU A 75 8.19 16.63 -3.88
CA GLU A 75 9.14 17.00 -2.82
C GLU A 75 9.50 15.85 -1.87
N VAL A 76 9.06 14.63 -2.17
CA VAL A 76 9.40 13.44 -1.40
C VAL A 76 10.88 13.11 -1.63
N VAL A 77 11.67 13.20 -0.56
CA VAL A 77 13.11 12.90 -0.61
C VAL A 77 13.34 11.40 -0.48
N ALA A 78 12.73 10.78 0.54
CA ALA A 78 12.86 9.35 0.80
C ALA A 78 11.77 8.87 1.76
N GLY A 79 11.35 7.61 1.62
CA GLY A 79 10.67 6.88 2.68
C GLY A 79 11.66 6.54 3.80
N THR A 80 11.30 6.86 5.05
CA THR A 80 12.19 6.69 6.21
C THR A 80 11.74 5.60 7.16
N GLN A 81 10.46 5.22 7.13
CA GLN A 81 9.90 4.25 8.07
C GLN A 81 8.62 3.61 7.52
N MET A 82 8.39 2.36 7.95
CA MET A 82 7.08 1.70 7.88
C MET A 82 6.71 1.18 9.27
N ASN A 83 5.47 1.39 9.68
CA ASN A 83 4.96 0.95 10.98
C ASN A 83 3.59 0.28 10.83
N ASN A 84 3.16 -0.43 11.88
CA ASN A 84 1.79 -0.92 12.04
C ASN A 84 1.27 -1.75 10.84
N VAL A 85 2.16 -2.44 10.13
CA VAL A 85 1.83 -3.24 8.95
C VAL A 85 1.04 -4.48 9.35
N LYS A 86 -0.14 -4.64 8.73
CA LYS A 86 -1.08 -5.74 8.97
C LYS A 86 -1.66 -6.23 7.64
N PHE A 87 -1.49 -7.52 7.38
CA PHE A 87 -2.16 -8.25 6.30
C PHE A 87 -3.43 -8.88 6.87
N ILE A 88 -4.58 -8.27 6.62
CA ILE A 88 -5.83 -8.55 7.35
C ILE A 88 -6.63 -9.63 6.65
N LYS A 89 -6.83 -9.51 5.34
CA LYS A 89 -7.52 -10.49 4.50
C LYS A 89 -6.67 -10.83 3.27
N PRO A 90 -6.73 -12.08 2.78
CA PRO A 90 -6.09 -12.44 1.53
C PRO A 90 -6.69 -11.62 0.37
N VAL A 91 -5.84 -11.22 -0.57
CA VAL A 91 -6.25 -10.65 -1.85
C VAL A 91 -6.22 -11.76 -2.89
N TYR A 92 -7.36 -12.01 -3.52
CA TYR A 92 -7.51 -13.03 -4.55
C TYR A 92 -7.41 -12.42 -5.95
N PRO A 93 -7.01 -13.22 -6.96
CA PRO A 93 -7.24 -12.88 -8.35
C PRO A 93 -8.69 -12.45 -8.59
N GLY A 94 -8.88 -11.37 -9.32
CA GLY A 94 -10.19 -10.77 -9.60
C GLY A 94 -10.61 -9.68 -8.62
N ASN A 95 -9.98 -9.56 -7.44
CA ASN A 95 -10.27 -8.46 -6.53
C ASN A 95 -9.87 -7.12 -7.13
N THR A 96 -10.58 -6.07 -6.71
CA THR A 96 -10.30 -4.69 -7.10
C THR A 96 -10.01 -3.88 -5.85
N LEU A 97 -8.78 -3.33 -5.75
CA LEU A 97 -8.30 -2.67 -4.56
C LEU A 97 -8.34 -1.15 -4.69
N TYR A 98 -8.69 -0.44 -3.62
CA TYR A 98 -8.48 1.01 -3.48
C TYR A 98 -7.95 1.33 -2.09
N VAL A 99 -7.34 2.50 -1.93
CA VAL A 99 -6.72 2.94 -0.67
C VAL A 99 -7.43 4.18 -0.14
N ILE A 100 -7.62 4.22 1.16
CA ILE A 100 -7.84 5.45 1.92
C ILE A 100 -6.52 5.79 2.60
N ALA A 101 -5.91 6.90 2.18
CA ALA A 101 -4.69 7.44 2.74
C ALA A 101 -5.03 8.60 3.69
N GLU A 102 -4.49 8.59 4.90
CA GLU A 102 -4.72 9.63 5.91
C GLU A 102 -3.37 10.18 6.38
N ILE A 103 -3.22 11.50 6.41
CA ILE A 103 -2.05 12.15 7.01
C ILE A 103 -2.19 12.09 8.53
N THR A 104 -1.47 11.19 9.19
CA THR A 104 -1.63 10.97 10.63
C THR A 104 -0.64 11.76 11.48
N ASN A 105 0.50 12.17 10.92
CA ASN A 105 1.50 12.92 11.65
C ASN A 105 2.36 13.82 10.75
N LYS A 106 2.82 14.94 11.33
CA LYS A 106 3.84 15.82 10.76
C LYS A 106 4.86 16.18 11.83
N LYS A 107 6.14 16.10 11.49
CA LYS A 107 7.23 16.51 12.38
C LYS A 107 8.29 17.28 11.60
N SER A 108 8.45 18.56 11.90
CA SER A 108 9.54 19.37 11.34
C SER A 108 10.88 18.81 11.84
N ILE A 109 11.84 18.66 10.93
CA ILE A 109 13.21 18.25 11.26
C ILE A 109 14.15 19.44 11.13
N LYS A 110 13.98 20.22 10.06
CA LYS A 110 14.65 21.50 9.83
C LYS A 110 13.67 22.53 9.28
N LYS A 111 14.16 23.74 9.02
CA LYS A 111 13.34 24.80 8.42
C LYS A 111 12.90 24.44 6.99
N GLU A 112 13.74 23.71 6.28
CA GLU A 112 13.55 23.33 4.88
C GLU A 112 12.82 22.00 4.67
N ASN A 113 12.64 21.16 5.70
CA ASN A 113 12.00 19.85 5.56
C ASN A 113 11.41 19.28 6.85
N GLY A 114 10.56 18.26 6.69
CA GLY A 114 10.01 17.50 7.79
C GLY A 114 9.54 16.12 7.38
N LEU A 115 9.20 15.33 8.39
CA LEU A 115 8.61 14.00 8.21
C LEU A 115 7.10 14.12 8.15
N VAL A 116 6.50 13.41 7.19
CA VAL A 116 5.05 13.21 7.09
C VAL A 116 4.78 11.72 7.20
N THR A 117 3.89 11.33 8.12
CA THR A 117 3.39 9.96 8.23
C THR A 117 2.01 9.86 7.61
N VAL A 118 1.83 8.85 6.78
CA VAL A 118 0.58 8.53 6.09
C VAL A 118 0.15 7.13 6.49
N SER A 119 -1.07 7.01 7.02
CA SER A 119 -1.75 5.73 7.20
C SER A 119 -2.41 5.32 5.89
N LEU A 120 -2.19 4.08 5.48
CA LEU A 120 -2.77 3.47 4.28
C LEU A 120 -3.71 2.36 4.73
N SER A 121 -5.00 2.49 4.44
CA SER A 121 -6.00 1.43 4.61
C SER A 121 -6.50 0.99 3.24
N THR A 122 -6.24 -0.25 2.88
CA THR A 122 -6.59 -0.81 1.57
C THR A 122 -7.82 -1.68 1.68
N TYR A 123 -8.75 -1.45 0.77
CA TYR A 123 -10.06 -2.09 0.73
C TYR A 123 -10.21 -2.84 -0.59
N ASN A 124 -10.97 -3.93 -0.58
CA ASN A 124 -11.47 -4.58 -1.80
C ASN A 124 -12.81 -3.97 -2.25
N GLU A 125 -13.38 -4.52 -3.33
CA GLU A 125 -14.66 -4.12 -3.91
C GLU A 125 -15.87 -4.31 -2.98
N ASN A 126 -15.73 -5.12 -1.93
CA ASN A 126 -16.77 -5.39 -0.93
C ASN A 126 -16.61 -4.51 0.32
N GLU A 127 -15.79 -3.45 0.24
CA GLU A 127 -15.46 -2.55 1.35
C GLU A 127 -14.78 -3.25 2.55
N GLU A 128 -14.16 -4.40 2.31
CA GLU A 128 -13.43 -5.13 3.35
C GLU A 128 -11.97 -4.72 3.36
N ILE A 129 -11.42 -4.50 4.56
CA ILE A 129 -10.02 -4.12 4.71
C ILE A 129 -9.13 -5.34 4.49
N VAL A 130 -8.23 -5.24 3.50
CA VAL A 130 -7.24 -6.29 3.18
C VAL A 130 -5.87 -5.98 3.76
N PHE A 131 -5.51 -4.69 3.88
CA PHE A 131 -4.23 -4.23 4.37
C PHE A 131 -4.36 -2.95 5.18
N LYS A 132 -3.53 -2.82 6.22
CA LYS A 132 -3.25 -1.55 6.91
C LYS A 132 -1.77 -1.39 7.14
N GLY A 133 -1.26 -0.17 7.04
CA GLY A 133 0.10 0.16 7.43
C GLY A 133 0.32 1.66 7.45
N GLU A 134 1.40 2.11 8.05
CA GLU A 134 1.82 3.51 8.05
C GLU A 134 3.17 3.63 7.36
N VAL A 135 3.31 4.65 6.52
CA VAL A 135 4.57 5.00 5.86
C VAL A 135 4.96 6.41 6.26
N THR A 136 6.24 6.63 6.56
CA THR A 136 6.77 7.97 6.83
C THR A 136 7.76 8.34 5.74
N ALA A 137 7.66 9.56 5.22
CA ALA A 137 8.64 10.11 4.30
C ALA A 137 9.19 11.45 4.79
N LEU A 138 10.44 11.70 4.43
CA LEU A 138 11.07 13.02 4.50
C LEU A 138 10.63 13.83 3.27
N ILE A 139 10.12 15.04 3.50
CA ILE A 139 9.58 15.92 2.46
C ILE A 139 10.15 17.32 2.62
N ASN A 140 10.57 17.93 1.51
CA ASN A 140 11.06 19.31 1.47
C ASN A 140 9.94 20.35 1.41
N ASN A 141 10.27 21.59 1.74
CA ASN A 141 9.42 22.78 1.55
C ASN A 141 9.63 23.46 0.18
N SER A 142 10.65 23.06 -0.59
CA SER A 142 11.05 23.64 -1.88
C SER A 142 12.10 22.81 -2.59
#